data_AF-A0A3B9BNS6-F1
#
_entry.id   AF-A0A3B9BNS6-F1
#
_cell.length_a   1.000
_cell.length_b   1.000
_cell.length_c   1.000
_cell.angle_alpha   90.00
_cell.angle_beta   90.00
_cell.angle_gamma   90.00
#
_symmetry.space_group_name_H-M   'P 1'
#
loop_
_entity.id
_entity.type
_entity.pdbx_description
1 polymer ?
#
loop_
_entity_poly.entity_id
_entity_poly.type
_entity_poly.pdbx_seq_one_letter_code
_entity_poly.pdbx_strand_id
1 'polypeptide(L)'
;MVALPVCLAIVVISAGYFVKGAVAIAHRLSIPEFIVGSVIVAIGTSAPEIAINVSAVLENAGDIVISNIIGSNIINVGLGIGIAGMLLTFEKARPEYTKTVILGGLGAVALLLNTIFSSSSGIAVMTLPFAMLLIAGFAYFMYKSLAKSSFEDDDDGLETKIPLILSGVMVILGAASMAFFSDFSVKYAVALSQYMGIPEAV
;
A
#
# COMPACT_ATOMS: atom_id res chain seq x y z
N MET A 1 6.54 -25.13 7.23
CA MET A 1 5.19 -24.99 6.64
C MET A 1 4.22 -24.21 7.53
N VAL A 2 4.16 -24.44 8.85
CA VAL A 2 3.23 -23.69 9.74
C VAL A 2 3.63 -22.23 9.98
N ALA A 3 4.91 -21.87 9.82
CA ALA A 3 5.40 -20.51 10.08
C ALA A 3 4.78 -19.44 9.15
N LEU A 4 4.59 -19.76 7.86
CA LEU A 4 4.03 -18.82 6.88
C LEU A 4 2.61 -18.33 7.25
N PRO A 5 1.61 -19.21 7.46
CA PRO A 5 0.27 -18.75 7.83
C PRO A 5 0.24 -18.02 9.18
N VAL A 6 1.14 -18.35 10.12
CA VAL A 6 1.27 -17.62 11.39
C VAL A 6 1.78 -16.20 11.16
N CYS A 7 2.83 -16.02 10.35
CA CYS A 7 3.34 -14.69 10.01
C CYS A 7 2.28 -13.85 9.30
N LEU A 8 1.55 -14.43 8.34
CA LEU A 8 0.46 -13.74 7.65
C LEU A 8 -0.66 -13.32 8.62
N ALA A 9 -1.07 -14.18 9.56
CA ALA A 9 -2.05 -13.83 10.57
C ALA A 9 -1.60 -12.66 11.45
N ILE A 10 -0.33 -12.65 11.86
CA ILE A 10 0.26 -11.55 12.65
C ILE A 10 0.27 -10.25 11.84
N VAL A 11 0.61 -10.30 10.55
CA VAL A 11 0.58 -9.12 9.67
C VAL A 11 -0.84 -8.54 9.60
N VAL A 12 -1.87 -9.38 9.39
CA VAL A 12 -3.27 -8.93 9.35
C VAL A 12 -3.70 -8.27 10.66
N ILE A 13 -3.36 -8.87 11.80
CA ILE A 13 -3.67 -8.29 13.12
C ILE A 13 -2.93 -6.96 13.32
N SER A 14 -1.66 -6.90 12.92
CA SER A 14 -0.82 -5.70 13.05
C SER A 14 -1.32 -4.55 12.20
N ALA A 15 -1.78 -4.84 10.97
CA ALA A 15 -2.43 -3.87 10.10
C ALA A 15 -3.70 -3.30 10.73
N GLY A 16 -4.52 -4.15 11.36
CA GLY A 16 -5.71 -3.69 12.10
C GLY A 16 -5.38 -2.71 13.23
N TYR A 17 -4.33 -2.96 14.02
CA TYR A 17 -3.89 -2.02 15.05
C TYR A 17 -3.31 -0.72 14.47
N PHE A 18 -2.51 -0.83 13.41
CA PHE A 18 -1.95 0.33 12.72
C PHE A 18 -3.05 1.27 12.20
N VAL A 19 -4.06 0.72 11.50
CA VAL A 19 -5.18 1.50 10.95
C VAL A 19 -5.96 2.19 12.06
N LYS A 20 -6.39 1.46 13.10
CA LYS A 20 -7.15 2.05 14.22
C LYS A 20 -6.37 3.15 14.93
N GLY A 21 -5.07 2.96 15.13
CA GLY A 21 -4.20 3.98 15.72
C GLY A 21 -4.08 5.22 14.82
N ALA A 22 -3.91 5.02 13.51
CA ALA A 22 -3.79 6.10 12.54
C ALA A 22 -5.08 6.93 12.44
N VAL A 23 -6.26 6.28 12.41
CA VAL A 23 -7.56 6.96 12.38
C VAL A 23 -7.81 7.73 13.68
N ALA A 24 -7.54 7.14 14.84
CA ALA A 24 -7.68 7.83 16.12
C ALA A 24 -6.77 9.08 16.26
N ILE A 25 -5.55 9.05 15.72
CA ILE A 25 -4.66 10.23 15.67
C ILE A 25 -5.23 11.26 14.70
N ALA A 26 -5.68 10.83 13.52
CA ALA A 26 -6.19 11.71 12.50
C ALA A 26 -7.42 12.51 12.94
N HIS A 27 -8.40 11.88 13.59
CA HIS A 27 -9.56 12.60 14.15
C HIS A 27 -9.14 13.70 15.14
N ARG A 28 -8.14 13.43 15.99
CA ARG A 28 -7.63 14.42 16.96
C ARG A 28 -6.91 15.58 16.29
N LEU A 29 -6.32 15.35 15.12
CA LEU A 29 -5.67 16.36 14.29
C LEU A 29 -6.64 16.99 13.27
N SER A 30 -7.92 16.62 13.34
CA SER A 30 -8.95 16.98 12.37
C SER A 30 -8.57 16.62 10.92
N ILE A 31 -7.72 15.62 10.70
CA ILE A 31 -7.34 15.21 9.36
C ILE A 31 -8.53 14.46 8.73
N PRO A 32 -8.96 14.83 7.51
CA PRO A 32 -10.07 14.18 6.83
C PRO A 32 -9.86 12.67 6.67
N GLU A 33 -10.88 11.85 6.94
CA GLU A 33 -10.81 10.38 6.86
C GLU A 33 -10.32 9.88 5.51
N PHE A 34 -10.71 10.57 4.42
CA PHE A 34 -10.23 10.27 3.08
C PHE A 34 -8.69 10.27 3.03
N ILE A 35 -8.03 11.23 3.68
CA ILE A 35 -6.57 11.33 3.72
C ILE A 35 -5.96 10.25 4.60
N VAL A 36 -6.62 9.90 5.70
CA VAL A 36 -6.20 8.78 6.54
C VAL A 36 -6.17 7.50 5.72
N GLY A 37 -7.27 7.16 5.05
CA GLY A 37 -7.38 5.95 4.23
C GLY A 37 -6.48 5.97 3.01
N SER A 38 -6.52 7.06 2.22
CA SER A 38 -5.81 7.14 0.94
C SER A 38 -4.30 7.37 1.07
N VAL A 39 -3.81 7.81 2.24
CA VAL A 39 -2.41 8.24 2.42
C VAL A 39 -1.77 7.56 3.59
N ILE A 40 -2.25 7.79 4.81
CA ILE A 40 -1.57 7.31 6.02
C ILE A 40 -1.63 5.79 6.06
N VAL A 41 -2.84 5.25 5.88
CA VAL A 41 -3.08 3.81 5.81
C VAL A 41 -2.38 3.22 4.59
N ALA A 42 -2.58 3.80 3.41
CA ALA A 42 -1.99 3.31 2.16
C ALA A 42 -0.45 3.24 2.20
N ILE A 43 0.23 4.26 2.75
CA ILE A 43 1.69 4.25 2.92
C ILE A 43 2.10 3.19 3.93
N GLY A 44 1.40 3.09 5.05
CA GLY A 44 1.73 2.13 6.10
C GLY A 44 1.58 0.68 5.67
N THR A 45 0.52 0.35 4.92
CA THR A 45 0.32 -0.99 4.37
C THR A 45 1.26 -1.30 3.23
N SER A 46 1.75 -0.30 2.49
CA SER A 46 2.72 -0.47 1.39
C SER A 46 4.18 -0.40 1.84
N ALA A 47 4.44 -0.08 3.11
CA ALA A 47 5.79 0.08 3.64
C ALA A 47 6.63 -1.21 3.55
N PRO A 48 6.08 -2.41 3.82
CA PRO A 48 6.81 -3.66 3.61
C PRO A 48 7.24 -3.87 2.16
N GLU A 49 6.36 -3.60 1.19
CA GLU A 49 6.62 -3.73 -0.23
C GLU A 49 7.69 -2.74 -0.69
N ILE A 50 7.64 -1.50 -0.18
CA ILE A 50 8.69 -0.51 -0.40
C ILE A 50 10.03 -1.02 0.13
N ALA A 51 10.07 -1.58 1.34
CA ALA A 51 11.29 -2.12 1.93
C ALA A 51 11.85 -3.29 1.10
N ILE A 52 11.01 -4.24 0.67
CA ILE A 52 11.40 -5.36 -0.20
C ILE A 52 11.96 -4.84 -1.52
N ASN A 53 11.30 -3.86 -2.15
CA ASN A 53 11.76 -3.29 -3.41
C ASN A 53 13.10 -2.57 -3.26
N VAL A 54 13.30 -1.81 -2.18
CA VAL A 54 14.59 -1.15 -1.90
C VAL A 54 15.69 -2.19 -1.70
N SER A 55 15.46 -3.23 -0.89
CA SER A 55 16.42 -4.31 -0.69
C SER A 55 16.77 -5.03 -1.99
N ALA A 56 15.76 -5.40 -2.79
CA ALA A 56 15.95 -6.07 -4.07
C ALA A 56 16.72 -5.20 -5.08
N VAL A 57 16.50 -3.87 -5.10
CA VAL A 57 17.31 -2.94 -5.92
C VAL A 57 18.78 -2.95 -5.48
N LEU A 58 19.06 -2.93 -4.18
CA LEU A 58 20.44 -2.97 -3.66
C LEU A 58 21.14 -4.29 -4.01
N GLU A 59 20.39 -5.37 -4.16
CA GLU A 59 20.87 -6.70 -4.57
C GLU A 59 20.90 -6.89 -6.10
N ASN A 60 20.56 -5.88 -6.89
CA ASN A 60 20.40 -5.96 -8.36
C ASN A 60 19.37 -7.01 -8.82
N ALA A 61 18.38 -7.33 -7.98
CA ALA A 61 17.31 -8.28 -8.25
C ALA A 61 16.09 -7.58 -8.89
N GLY A 62 16.26 -7.04 -10.11
CA GLY A 62 15.23 -6.26 -10.82
C GLY A 62 13.92 -7.02 -11.06
N ASP A 63 13.98 -8.32 -11.35
CA ASP A 63 12.79 -9.15 -11.59
C ASP A 63 11.91 -9.31 -10.34
N ILE A 64 12.53 -9.33 -9.14
CA ILE A 64 11.81 -9.36 -7.86
C ILE A 64 11.08 -8.04 -7.64
N VAL A 65 11.72 -6.91 -7.95
CA VAL A 65 11.09 -5.59 -7.82
C VAL A 65 9.86 -5.48 -8.71
N ILE A 66 9.97 -5.88 -9.97
CA ILE A 66 8.87 -5.78 -10.94
C ILE A 66 7.72 -6.73 -10.58
N SER A 67 8.03 -8.00 -10.27
CA SER A 67 7.02 -8.99 -9.88
C SER A 67 6.28 -8.59 -8.59
N ASN A 68 7.00 -8.06 -7.59
CA ASN A 68 6.40 -7.57 -6.35
C ASN A 68 5.46 -6.37 -6.59
N ILE A 69 5.89 -5.37 -7.38
CA ILE A 69 5.06 -4.18 -7.70
C ILE A 69 3.81 -4.57 -8.51
N ILE A 70 3.95 -5.44 -9.50
CA ILE A 70 2.82 -5.85 -10.35
C ILE A 70 1.87 -6.75 -9.54
N GLY A 71 2.39 -7.75 -8.85
CA GLY A 71 1.62 -8.71 -8.07
C GLY A 71 0.82 -8.05 -6.96
N SER A 72 1.44 -7.18 -6.17
CA SER A 72 0.77 -6.49 -5.05
C SER A 72 -0.38 -5.60 -5.53
N ASN A 73 -0.21 -4.88 -6.64
CA ASN A 73 -1.27 -4.06 -7.23
C ASN A 73 -2.43 -4.90 -7.78
N ILE A 74 -2.14 -6.04 -8.43
CA ILE A 74 -3.18 -6.98 -8.91
C ILE A 74 -3.98 -7.53 -7.72
N ILE A 75 -3.31 -7.92 -6.63
CA ILE A 75 -3.97 -8.44 -5.43
C ILE A 75 -4.82 -7.35 -4.75
N ASN A 76 -4.31 -6.13 -4.64
CA ASN A 76 -5.04 -5.02 -4.03
C ASN A 76 -6.33 -4.67 -4.81
N VAL A 77 -6.26 -4.63 -6.13
CA VAL A 77 -7.43 -4.33 -6.98
C VAL A 77 -8.36 -5.54 -7.08
N GLY A 78 -7.83 -6.73 -7.36
CA GLY A 78 -8.61 -7.94 -7.59
C GLY A 78 -9.24 -8.48 -6.32
N LEU A 79 -8.43 -8.79 -5.31
CA LEU A 79 -8.91 -9.35 -4.05
C LEU A 79 -9.36 -8.27 -3.07
N GLY A 80 -8.59 -7.19 -2.91
CA GLY A 80 -8.93 -6.13 -1.95
C GLY A 80 -10.26 -5.46 -2.27
N ILE A 81 -10.37 -4.83 -3.45
CA ILE A 81 -11.62 -4.18 -3.87
C ILE A 81 -12.72 -5.21 -4.13
N GLY A 82 -12.40 -6.35 -4.75
CA GLY A 82 -13.37 -7.40 -5.04
C GLY A 82 -14.06 -7.93 -3.78
N ILE A 83 -13.31 -8.32 -2.76
CA ILE A 83 -13.86 -8.79 -1.48
C ILE A 83 -14.60 -7.65 -0.77
N ALA A 84 -14.04 -6.43 -0.74
CA ALA A 84 -14.72 -5.29 -0.13
C ALA A 84 -16.09 -5.02 -0.78
N GLY A 85 -16.21 -5.09 -2.10
CA GLY A 85 -17.48 -4.93 -2.82
C GLY A 85 -18.46 -6.08 -2.67
N MET A 86 -18.00 -7.28 -2.27
CA MET A 86 -18.88 -8.37 -1.88
C MET A 86 -19.44 -8.20 -0.46
N LEU A 87 -18.66 -7.58 0.43
CA LEU A 87 -19.00 -7.43 1.84
C LEU A 87 -19.73 -6.12 2.17
N LEU A 88 -19.52 -5.07 1.37
CA LEU A 88 -20.04 -3.73 1.62
C LEU A 88 -20.85 -3.22 0.43
N THR A 89 -21.96 -2.54 0.73
CA THR A 89 -22.68 -1.75 -0.27
C THR A 89 -22.08 -0.35 -0.27
N PHE A 90 -21.43 0.04 -1.37
CA PHE A 90 -20.91 1.39 -1.52
C PHE A 90 -22.03 2.36 -1.89
N GLU A 91 -22.16 3.46 -1.14
CA GLU A 91 -22.95 4.61 -1.58
C GLU A 91 -22.26 5.33 -2.76
N LYS A 92 -22.86 6.40 -3.29
CA LYS A 92 -22.30 7.18 -4.40
C LYS A 92 -20.84 7.56 -4.11
N ALA A 93 -19.94 7.15 -4.99
CA ALA A 93 -18.53 7.51 -4.90
C ALA A 93 -18.38 9.04 -4.87
N ARG A 94 -17.75 9.55 -3.81
CA ARG A 94 -17.41 10.98 -3.73
C ARG A 94 -16.50 11.36 -4.91
N PRO A 95 -16.65 12.56 -5.51
CA PRO A 95 -15.83 12.99 -6.65
C PRO A 95 -14.31 12.89 -6.45
N GLU A 96 -13.87 12.95 -5.19
CA GLU A 96 -12.49 12.80 -4.73
C GLU A 96 -11.95 11.38 -5.01
N TYR A 97 -12.77 10.34 -4.78
CA TYR A 97 -12.42 8.95 -5.10
C TYR A 97 -12.25 8.76 -6.60
N THR A 98 -13.16 9.29 -7.41
CA THR A 98 -13.11 9.17 -8.87
C THR A 98 -11.83 9.79 -9.45
N LYS A 99 -11.42 10.97 -8.96
CA LYS A 99 -10.18 11.62 -9.39
C LYS A 99 -8.95 10.81 -9.00
N THR A 100 -8.94 10.27 -7.78
CA THR A 100 -7.83 9.45 -7.26
C THR A 100 -7.69 8.15 -8.06
N VAL A 101 -8.79 7.48 -8.35
CA VAL A 101 -8.84 6.26 -9.17
C VAL A 101 -8.38 6.54 -10.60
N ILE A 102 -8.83 7.65 -11.22
CA ILE A 102 -8.39 8.03 -12.56
C ILE A 102 -6.88 8.33 -12.57
N LEU A 103 -6.37 9.08 -11.60
CA LEU A 103 -4.95 9.44 -11.53
C LEU A 103 -4.06 8.21 -11.29
N GLY A 104 -4.46 7.35 -10.34
CA GLY A 104 -3.78 6.09 -10.05
C GLY A 104 -3.82 5.13 -11.24
N GLY A 105 -4.97 5.02 -11.91
CA GLY A 105 -5.15 4.24 -13.13
C GLY A 105 -4.28 4.73 -14.28
N LEU A 106 -4.20 6.05 -14.51
CA LEU A 106 -3.28 6.64 -15.49
C LEU A 106 -1.82 6.35 -15.16
N GLY A 107 -1.43 6.41 -13.88
CA GLY A 107 -0.09 6.03 -13.42
C GLY A 107 0.22 4.56 -13.70
N ALA A 108 -0.71 3.66 -13.39
CA ALA A 108 -0.57 2.22 -13.68
C ALA A 108 -0.47 1.93 -15.18
N VAL A 109 -1.31 2.58 -16.00
CA VAL A 109 -1.23 2.47 -17.47
C VAL A 109 0.10 3.01 -17.99
N ALA A 110 0.58 4.14 -17.47
CA ALA A 110 1.87 4.69 -17.87
C ALA A 110 3.03 3.73 -17.53
N LEU A 111 2.99 3.05 -16.37
CA LEU A 111 3.95 2.00 -16.00
C LEU A 111 3.85 0.77 -16.93
N LEU A 112 2.64 0.32 -17.27
CA LEU A 112 2.46 -0.81 -18.19
C LEU A 112 2.93 -0.50 -19.62
N LEU A 113 2.66 0.72 -20.11
CA LEU A 113 3.18 1.14 -21.40
C LEU A 113 4.70 1.20 -21.37
N ASN A 114 5.29 1.71 -20.28
CA ASN A 114 6.73 1.74 -20.07
C ASN A 114 7.35 0.34 -20.23
N THR A 115 6.80 -0.68 -19.56
CA THR A 115 7.32 -2.06 -19.63
C THR A 115 7.19 -2.67 -21.03
N ILE A 116 6.06 -2.46 -21.71
CA ILE A 116 5.84 -2.95 -23.08
C ILE A 116 6.81 -2.30 -24.08
N PHE A 117 6.98 -0.98 -24.01
CA PHE A 117 7.91 -0.27 -24.90
C PHE A 117 9.38 -0.56 -24.57
N SER A 118 9.72 -0.77 -23.29
CA SER A 118 11.03 -1.28 -22.86
C SER A 118 11.36 -2.62 -23.51
N SER A 119 10.42 -3.57 -23.47
CA SER A 119 10.62 -4.93 -23.98
C SER A 119 10.86 -4.98 -25.49
N SER A 120 10.37 -3.99 -26.24
CA SER A 120 10.57 -3.87 -27.69
C SER A 120 11.90 -3.19 -28.06
N SER A 121 12.43 -2.33 -27.19
CA SER A 121 13.52 -1.40 -27.51
C SER A 121 14.86 -1.74 -26.84
N GLY A 122 14.90 -2.64 -25.86
CA GLY A 122 16.09 -2.95 -25.05
C GLY A 122 16.55 -1.81 -24.13
N ILE A 123 15.80 -0.70 -24.08
CA ILE A 123 16.05 0.45 -23.21
C ILE A 123 15.22 0.26 -21.97
N ALA A 124 15.80 0.30 -20.76
CA ALA A 124 15.05 0.38 -19.52
C ALA A 124 14.34 1.75 -19.46
N VAL A 125 13.04 1.80 -19.70
CA VAL A 125 12.27 3.05 -19.86
C VAL A 125 11.92 3.67 -18.49
N MET A 126 12.28 3.04 -17.36
CA MET A 126 12.40 3.75 -16.08
C MET A 126 13.67 4.61 -16.07
N THR A 127 13.71 5.61 -16.95
CA THR A 127 14.72 6.66 -16.88
C THR A 127 14.43 7.53 -15.66
N LEU A 128 15.50 7.96 -14.97
CA LEU A 128 15.43 8.84 -13.81
C LEU A 128 14.43 10.02 -13.96
N PRO A 129 14.29 10.68 -15.14
CA PRO A 129 13.30 11.74 -15.33
C PRO A 129 11.85 11.29 -15.18
N PHE A 130 11.51 10.08 -15.65
CA PHE A 130 10.16 9.54 -15.53
C PHE A 130 9.81 9.20 -14.07
N ALA A 131 10.76 8.63 -13.33
CA ALA A 131 10.60 8.38 -11.89
C ALA A 131 10.42 9.70 -11.11
N MET A 132 11.23 10.72 -11.41
CA MET A 132 11.09 12.05 -10.81
C MET A 132 9.73 12.68 -11.12
N LEU A 133 9.23 12.54 -12.35
CA LEU A 133 7.92 13.03 -12.75
C LEU A 133 6.79 12.36 -11.95
N LEU A 134 6.84 11.03 -11.78
CA LEU A 134 5.84 10.29 -11.00
C LEU A 134 5.85 10.71 -9.53
N ILE A 135 7.03 10.84 -8.92
CA ILE A 135 7.17 11.28 -7.52
C ILE A 135 6.64 12.71 -7.36
N ALA A 136 7.01 13.63 -8.26
CA ALA A 136 6.54 15.01 -8.23
C ALA A 136 5.02 15.11 -8.45
N GLY A 137 4.48 14.31 -9.36
CA GLY A 137 3.05 14.21 -9.61
C GLY A 137 2.27 13.68 -8.40
N PHE A 138 2.77 12.64 -7.74
CA PHE A 138 2.22 12.10 -6.51
C PHE A 138 2.26 13.14 -5.39
N ALA A 139 3.40 13.82 -5.19
CA ALA A 139 3.55 14.87 -4.17
C ALA A 139 2.60 16.06 -4.41
N TYR A 140 2.43 16.49 -5.66
CA TYR A 140 1.50 17.55 -6.03
C TYR A 140 0.04 17.14 -5.80
N PHE A 141 -0.33 15.93 -6.20
CA PHE A 141 -1.66 15.36 -5.94
C PHE A 141 -1.95 15.33 -4.44
N MET A 142 -0.98 14.86 -3.66
CA MET A 142 -1.03 14.80 -2.20
C MET A 142 -1.26 16.17 -1.57
N TYR A 143 -0.46 17.16 -1.94
CA TYR A 143 -0.61 18.53 -1.47
C TYR A 143 -2.00 19.10 -1.79
N LYS A 144 -2.49 18.87 -3.01
CA LYS A 144 -3.79 19.37 -3.44
C LYS A 144 -4.96 18.67 -2.74
N SER A 145 -4.86 17.36 -2.49
CA SER A 145 -5.86 16.59 -1.74
C SER A 145 -5.93 17.03 -0.27
N LEU A 146 -4.78 17.34 0.35
CA LEU A 146 -4.69 17.95 1.68
C LEU A 146 -5.28 19.36 1.72
N ALA A 147 -5.01 20.19 0.71
CA ALA A 147 -5.43 21.59 0.69
C ALA A 147 -6.92 21.81 0.35
N LYS A 148 -7.58 20.84 -0.27
CA LYS A 148 -8.96 20.97 -0.79
C LYS A 148 -10.01 20.19 0.00
N SER A 149 -9.60 19.33 0.92
CA SER A 149 -10.54 18.53 1.70
C SER A 149 -11.22 19.41 2.75
N SER A 150 -12.49 19.73 2.50
CA SER A 150 -13.38 20.30 3.50
C SER A 150 -13.64 19.25 4.58
N PHE A 151 -13.55 19.67 5.83
CA PHE A 151 -13.91 18.89 7.01
C PHE A 151 -15.42 18.67 6.97
N GLU A 152 -15.86 17.50 6.53
CA GLU A 152 -17.19 17.00 6.87
C GLU A 152 -16.98 16.02 8.02
N ASP A 153 -17.17 16.55 9.24
CA ASP A 153 -17.36 15.79 10.46
C ASP A 153 -18.66 14.99 10.29
N ASP A 154 -18.57 13.68 10.12
CA ASP A 154 -19.71 12.76 10.33
C ASP A 154 -19.18 11.33 10.50
N ASP A 155 -18.36 11.10 11.53
CA ASP A 155 -18.40 9.82 12.25
C ASP A 155 -17.95 10.02 13.70
N ASP A 156 -18.92 10.10 14.61
CA ASP A 156 -18.72 9.97 16.07
C ASP A 156 -18.44 8.49 16.42
N GLY A 157 -17.46 7.91 15.75
CA GLY A 157 -17.04 6.53 15.92
C GLY A 157 -16.22 6.31 17.20
N LEU A 158 -16.30 5.09 17.75
CA LEU A 158 -15.59 4.59 18.94
C LEU A 158 -14.09 4.92 19.01
N GLU A 159 -13.45 5.29 17.90
CA GLU A 159 -12.02 5.55 17.75
C GLU A 159 -11.56 6.88 18.38
N THR A 160 -12.46 7.85 18.57
CA THR A 160 -12.16 9.09 19.31
C THR A 160 -11.82 8.87 20.79
N LYS A 161 -12.24 7.72 21.36
CA LYS A 161 -12.00 7.37 22.77
C LYS A 161 -10.61 6.77 23.04
N ILE A 162 -9.84 6.40 22.02
CA ILE A 162 -8.50 5.81 22.22
C ILE A 162 -7.53 6.91 22.65
N PRO A 163 -6.83 6.79 23.80
CA PRO A 163 -5.86 7.80 24.26
C PRO A 163 -4.73 8.04 23.24
N LEU A 164 -4.27 9.30 23.08
CA LEU A 164 -3.24 9.66 22.08
C LEU A 164 -1.97 8.80 22.18
N ILE A 165 -1.52 8.55 23.41
CA ILE A 165 -0.33 7.71 23.66
C ILE A 165 -0.59 6.30 23.15
N LEU A 166 -1.78 5.74 23.41
CA LEU A 166 -2.13 4.40 22.97
C LEU A 166 -2.27 4.34 21.44
N SER A 167 -2.86 5.36 20.81
CA SER A 167 -2.93 5.46 19.35
C SER A 167 -1.52 5.53 18.72
N GLY A 168 -0.61 6.32 19.31
CA GLY A 168 0.78 6.39 18.87
C GLY A 168 1.51 5.05 19.02
N VAL A 169 1.32 4.36 20.14
CA VAL A 169 1.87 3.01 20.36
C VAL A 169 1.31 2.01 19.35
N MET A 170 0.00 2.04 19.07
CA MET A 170 -0.63 1.17 18.07
C MET A 170 -0.08 1.41 16.67
N VAL A 171 0.15 2.66 16.27
CA VAL A 171 0.77 3.00 14.99
C VAL A 171 2.21 2.48 14.93
N ILE A 172 3.04 2.78 15.93
CA ILE A 172 4.46 2.42 15.92
C ILE A 172 4.64 0.90 15.99
N LEU A 173 3.99 0.22 16.93
CA LEU A 173 4.09 -1.22 17.08
C LEU A 173 3.43 -1.96 15.92
N GLY A 174 2.29 -1.47 15.43
CA GLY A 174 1.62 -2.03 14.26
C GLY A 174 2.53 -1.97 13.03
N ALA A 175 3.11 -0.81 12.74
CA ALA A 175 4.03 -0.63 11.62
C ALA A 175 5.30 -1.47 11.76
N ALA A 176 5.94 -1.47 12.94
CA ALA A 176 7.14 -2.26 13.20
C ALA A 176 6.88 -3.77 13.08
N SER A 177 5.75 -4.23 13.63
CA SER A 177 5.32 -5.63 13.53
C SER A 177 5.02 -6.02 12.09
N MET A 178 4.28 -5.20 11.32
CA MET A 178 4.03 -5.45 9.89
C MET A 178 5.34 -5.57 9.11
N ALA A 179 6.26 -4.62 9.28
CA ALA A 179 7.54 -4.63 8.59
C ALA A 179 8.36 -5.89 8.91
N PHE A 180 8.44 -6.26 10.19
CA PHE A 180 9.16 -7.44 10.63
C PHE A 180 8.53 -8.73 10.11
N PHE A 181 7.24 -8.95 10.38
CA PHE A 181 6.58 -10.22 10.03
C PHE A 181 6.32 -10.37 8.53
N SER A 182 6.26 -9.27 7.77
CA SER A 182 6.20 -9.33 6.30
C SER A 182 7.51 -9.86 5.72
N ASP A 183 8.67 -9.39 6.19
CA ASP A 183 9.98 -9.93 5.77
C ASP A 183 10.10 -11.44 6.06
N PHE A 184 9.66 -11.89 7.24
CA PHE A 184 9.60 -13.33 7.54
C PHE A 184 8.62 -14.07 6.62
N SER A 185 7.46 -13.48 6.32
CA SER A 185 6.47 -14.09 5.42
C SER A 185 7.07 -14.31 4.04
N VAL A 186 7.80 -13.34 3.50
CA VAL A 186 8.52 -13.46 2.22
C VAL A 186 9.55 -14.57 2.29
N LYS A 187 10.41 -14.60 3.32
CA LYS A 187 11.42 -15.66 3.47
C LYS A 187 10.80 -17.06 3.52
N TYR A 188 9.71 -17.24 4.25
CA TYR A 188 9.01 -18.51 4.31
C TYR A 188 8.27 -18.85 3.01
N ALA A 189 7.76 -17.86 2.29
CA ALA A 189 7.14 -18.05 0.98
C ALA A 189 8.18 -18.48 -0.07
N VAL A 190 9.35 -17.84 -0.11
CA VAL A 190 10.48 -18.21 -0.99
C VAL A 190 10.96 -19.63 -0.68
N ALA A 191 11.17 -19.96 0.59
CA ALA A 191 11.56 -21.31 0.99
C ALA A 191 10.52 -22.38 0.60
N LEU A 192 9.23 -22.05 0.69
CA LEU A 192 8.15 -22.92 0.23
C LEU A 192 8.15 -23.07 -1.29
N SER A 193 8.35 -21.98 -2.02
CA SER A 193 8.44 -21.96 -3.49
C SER A 193 9.59 -22.85 -3.99
N GLN A 194 10.78 -22.72 -3.39
CA GLN A 194 11.95 -23.54 -3.69
C GLN A 194 11.70 -25.03 -3.37
N TYR A 195 11.03 -25.33 -2.26
CA TYR A 195 10.64 -26.70 -1.92
C TYR A 195 9.64 -27.30 -2.93
N MET A 196 8.73 -26.46 -3.47
CA MET A 196 7.73 -26.85 -4.46
C MET A 196 8.27 -26.83 -5.91
N GLY A 197 9.50 -26.37 -6.13
CA GLY A 197 10.10 -26.20 -7.46
C GLY A 197 9.43 -25.10 -8.30
N ILE A 198 8.77 -24.13 -7.66
CA ILE A 198 8.13 -23.00 -8.33
C ILE A 198 9.21 -21.92 -8.58
N PRO A 199 9.29 -21.32 -9.78
CA PRO A 199 10.24 -20.23 -10.04
C PRO A 199 9.96 -19.00 -9.17
N GLU A 200 11.00 -18.29 -8.74
CA GLU A 200 10.89 -17.09 -7.87
C GLU A 200 10.15 -15.92 -8.53
N ALA A 201 9.87 -15.99 -9.83
CA ALA A 201 9.15 -14.98 -10.61
C ALA A 201 7.62 -15.21 -10.70
N VAL A 202 7.10 -16.27 -10.06
CA VAL A 202 5.66 -16.66 -10.03
C VAL A 202 5.07 -16.37 -8.67
#